data_AF-A0A8C8INS5-F1
#
_entry.id   AF-A0A8C8INS5-F1
#
_cell.length_a   1.000
_cell.length_b   1.000
_cell.length_c   1.000
_cell.angle_alpha   90.00
_cell.angle_beta   90.00
_cell.angle_gamma   90.00
#
_symmetry.space_group_name_H-M   'P 1'
#
loop_
_entity.id
_entity.type
_entity.pdbx_description
1 polymer ?
#
loop_
_entity_poly.entity_id
_entity_poly.type
_entity_poly.pdbx_seq_one_letter_code
_entity_poly.pdbx_strand_id
1 'polypeptide(L)'
;MPFGNTHNNFKLNFKVEEEYPDLTKHNNHMAKVLTKDMYAKLRDKQTPSGFTLDDVIQTGVDNPGHPFIMTVGCVAVEEEYPDLTKHINHMVKVLTKDMYAKLRGKQTSSGFTQDDRIQTGVDNPGHPFIMTIGCVAGEEESYEVFKDLLDPIISDRHSGYKPTDKHKTDLNFENLKGGDDLDPNYVLY
;
A
#
# COMPACT_ATOMS: atom_id res chain seq x y z
N MET A 1 13.67 6.27 15.82
CA MET A 1 13.69 5.24 16.88
C MET A 1 12.34 4.55 16.84
N PRO A 2 12.25 3.21 16.83
CA PRO A 2 10.95 2.57 16.94
C PRO A 2 10.35 2.96 18.30
N PHE A 3 9.03 3.19 18.32
CA PHE A 3 8.29 3.44 19.56
C PHE A 3 8.66 2.33 20.56
N GLY A 4 9.13 2.71 21.75
CA GLY A 4 9.52 1.72 22.75
C GLY A 4 8.31 0.84 23.09
N ASN A 5 8.53 -0.46 23.22
CA ASN A 5 7.51 -1.47 23.59
C ASN A 5 6.95 -1.31 25.01
N THR A 6 6.96 -0.09 25.57
CA THR A 6 6.44 0.25 26.89
C THR A 6 4.95 -0.06 27.01
N HIS A 7 4.18 0.10 25.93
CA HIS A 7 2.77 -0.25 25.90
C HIS A 7 2.54 -1.76 26.05
N ASN A 8 3.22 -2.58 25.25
CA ASN A 8 3.10 -4.04 25.32
C ASN A 8 3.61 -4.60 26.67
N ASN A 9 4.69 -4.03 27.21
CA ASN A 9 5.17 -4.41 28.54
C ASN A 9 4.19 -4.07 29.65
N PHE A 10 3.40 -2.99 29.50
CA PHE A 10 2.39 -2.62 30.47
C PHE A 10 1.20 -3.59 30.49
N LYS A 11 0.86 -4.20 29.35
CA LYS A 11 -0.18 -5.23 29.23
C LYS A 11 0.10 -6.46 30.11
N LEU A 12 1.36 -6.75 30.41
CA LEU A 12 1.74 -7.86 31.31
C LEU A 12 1.24 -7.67 32.75
N ASN A 13 0.84 -6.46 33.14
CA ASN A 13 0.25 -6.19 34.45
C ASN A 13 -1.23 -6.62 34.55
N PHE A 14 -1.87 -6.93 33.42
CA PHE A 14 -3.28 -7.34 33.35
C PHE A 14 -3.42 -8.84 33.14
N LYS A 15 -4.61 -9.34 33.48
CA LYS A 15 -4.92 -10.76 33.30
C LYS A 15 -4.94 -11.11 31.82
N VAL A 16 -4.63 -12.37 31.52
CA VAL A 16 -4.63 -12.88 30.14
C VAL A 16 -6.00 -12.67 29.49
N GLU A 17 -7.07 -12.89 30.25
CA GLU A 17 -8.45 -12.78 29.77
C GLU A 17 -8.86 -11.34 29.43
N GLU A 18 -8.23 -10.35 30.05
CA GLU A 18 -8.49 -8.93 29.84
C GLU A 18 -7.76 -8.41 28.59
N GLU A 19 -6.62 -9.00 28.26
CA GLU A 19 -5.75 -8.58 27.14
C GLU A 19 -5.89 -9.45 25.89
N TYR A 20 -6.49 -10.63 26.00
CA TYR A 20 -6.73 -11.49 24.85
C TYR A 20 -7.65 -10.78 23.84
N PRO A 21 -7.27 -10.68 22.55
CA PRO A 21 -8.06 -9.94 21.57
C PRO A 21 -9.45 -10.56 21.38
N ASP A 22 -10.48 -9.72 21.27
CA ASP A 22 -11.80 -10.18 20.87
C ASP A 22 -11.81 -10.48 19.37
N LEU A 23 -11.86 -11.78 19.06
CA LEU A 23 -11.83 -12.32 17.71
C LEU A 23 -13.20 -12.86 17.26
N THR A 24 -14.28 -12.55 18.00
CA THR A 24 -15.62 -13.11 17.75
C THR A 24 -16.18 -12.74 16.38
N LYS A 25 -15.72 -11.65 15.78
CA LYS A 25 -16.14 -11.16 14.45
C LYS A 25 -15.10 -11.41 13.35
N HIS A 26 -14.04 -12.15 13.64
CA HIS A 26 -12.91 -12.34 12.73
C HIS A 26 -13.03 -13.65 11.95
N ASN A 27 -12.93 -13.58 10.64
CA ASN A 27 -12.88 -14.71 9.72
C ASN A 27 -11.50 -14.78 9.03
N ASN A 28 -10.45 -14.92 9.82
CA ASN A 28 -9.08 -15.08 9.34
C ASN A 28 -8.40 -16.29 10.02
N HIS A 29 -7.34 -16.82 9.41
CA HIS A 29 -6.65 -18.01 9.92
C HIS A 29 -6.04 -17.81 11.30
N MET A 30 -5.56 -16.60 11.61
CA MET A 30 -5.01 -16.27 12.92
C MET A 30 -6.10 -16.42 13.98
N ALA A 31 -7.28 -15.85 13.78
CA ALA A 31 -8.41 -15.93 14.69
C ALA A 31 -8.88 -17.36 14.94
N LYS A 32 -8.72 -18.27 13.97
CA LYS A 32 -9.07 -19.70 14.12
C LYS A 32 -8.06 -20.50 14.93
N VAL A 33 -6.79 -20.12 14.89
CA VAL A 33 -5.69 -20.89 15.46
C VAL A 33 -5.22 -20.31 16.79
N LEU A 34 -5.29 -18.99 16.95
CA LEU A 34 -4.92 -18.34 18.19
C LEU A 34 -5.91 -18.76 19.27
N THR A 35 -5.37 -19.39 20.32
CA THR A 35 -6.12 -19.79 21.50
C THR A 35 -5.65 -18.96 22.69
N LYS A 36 -6.49 -18.83 23.72
CA LYS A 36 -6.13 -18.16 24.97
C LYS A 36 -4.88 -18.78 25.61
N ASP A 37 -4.78 -20.11 25.59
CA ASP A 37 -3.63 -20.84 26.12
C ASP A 37 -2.34 -20.56 25.34
N MET A 38 -2.42 -20.44 24.01
CA MET A 38 -1.28 -20.06 23.18
C MET A 38 -0.86 -18.62 23.45
N TYR A 39 -1.81 -17.70 23.52
CA TYR A 39 -1.54 -16.29 23.84
C TYR A 39 -0.89 -16.16 25.21
N ALA A 40 -1.43 -16.84 26.24
CA ALA A 40 -0.87 -16.85 27.60
C ALA A 40 0.61 -17.29 27.64
N LYS A 41 0.96 -18.30 26.83
CA LYS A 41 2.32 -18.87 26.78
C LYS A 41 3.33 -18.00 26.03
N LEU A 42 2.86 -17.13 25.15
CA LEU A 42 3.70 -16.40 24.19
C LEU A 42 3.70 -14.88 24.42
N ARG A 43 2.73 -14.32 25.14
CA ARG A 43 2.59 -12.87 25.36
C ARG A 43 3.76 -12.21 26.09
N ASP A 44 4.52 -12.97 26.88
CA ASP A 44 5.71 -12.52 27.60
C ASP A 44 7.00 -12.64 26.76
N LYS A 45 6.92 -13.23 25.55
CA LYS A 45 8.08 -13.48 24.69
C LYS A 45 8.35 -12.28 23.81
N GLN A 46 9.64 -12.03 23.60
CA GLN A 46 10.13 -10.99 22.73
C GLN A 46 11.37 -11.48 21.99
N THR A 47 11.52 -11.09 20.73
CA THR A 47 12.74 -11.32 19.95
C THR A 47 13.88 -10.42 20.45
N PRO A 48 15.16 -10.71 20.12
CA PRO A 48 16.28 -9.84 20.47
C PRO A 48 16.15 -8.40 19.93
N SER A 49 15.43 -8.22 18.82
CA SER A 49 15.13 -6.92 18.20
C SER A 49 13.90 -6.23 18.78
N GLY A 50 13.19 -6.88 19.71
CA GLY A 50 12.11 -6.25 20.46
C GLY A 50 10.69 -6.56 19.97
N PHE A 51 10.46 -7.43 18.99
CA PHE A 51 9.09 -7.78 18.55
C PHE A 51 8.41 -8.75 19.51
N THR A 52 7.16 -8.46 19.89
CA THR A 52 6.31 -9.29 20.77
C THR A 52 5.28 -10.09 19.98
N LEU A 53 4.54 -10.97 20.67
CA LEU A 53 3.39 -11.65 20.08
C LEU A 53 2.31 -10.67 19.60
N ASP A 54 2.03 -9.61 20.37
CA ASP A 54 1.02 -8.62 20.00
C ASP A 54 1.38 -7.93 18.67
N ASP A 55 2.67 -7.62 18.46
CA ASP A 55 3.16 -7.04 17.21
C ASP A 55 2.93 -7.97 16.01
N VAL A 56 3.04 -9.29 16.22
CA VAL A 56 2.84 -10.31 15.18
C VAL A 56 1.36 -10.45 14.83
N ILE A 57 0.48 -10.52 15.82
CA ILE A 57 -0.96 -10.77 15.60
C ILE A 57 -1.75 -9.49 15.27
N GLN A 58 -1.16 -8.31 15.47
CA GLN A 58 -1.83 -7.00 15.30
C GLN A 58 -2.58 -6.90 13.97
N THR A 59 -1.95 -7.33 12.87
CA THR A 59 -2.55 -7.31 11.53
C THR A 59 -3.83 -8.16 11.44
N GLY A 60 -3.83 -9.34 12.06
CA GLY A 60 -4.99 -10.21 12.09
C GLY A 60 -6.06 -9.76 13.08
N VAL A 61 -5.71 -8.92 14.07
CA VAL A 61 -6.67 -8.27 14.99
C VAL A 61 -7.31 -7.05 14.32
N ASP A 62 -6.53 -6.24 13.61
CA ASP A 62 -7.01 -5.04 12.90
C ASP A 62 -7.84 -5.39 11.66
N ASN A 63 -7.58 -6.55 11.05
CA ASN A 63 -8.31 -7.01 9.88
C ASN A 63 -9.22 -8.21 10.21
N PRO A 64 -10.54 -7.98 10.42
CA PRO A 64 -11.49 -9.04 10.69
C PRO A 64 -11.68 -10.03 9.52
N GLY A 65 -11.08 -9.78 8.36
CA GLY A 65 -11.18 -10.66 7.20
C GLY A 65 -12.53 -10.50 6.48
N HIS A 66 -12.65 -11.20 5.35
CA HIS A 66 -13.83 -11.08 4.49
C HIS A 66 -14.89 -12.14 4.85
N PRO A 67 -16.21 -11.85 4.77
CA PRO A 67 -17.27 -12.80 5.17
C PRO A 67 -17.25 -14.14 4.41
N PHE A 68 -16.66 -14.15 3.20
CA PHE A 68 -16.71 -15.29 2.28
C PHE A 68 -15.33 -15.93 2.00
N ILE A 69 -14.24 -15.33 2.49
CA ILE A 69 -12.86 -15.77 2.17
C ILE A 69 -12.04 -15.76 3.47
N MET A 70 -11.36 -16.87 3.76
CA MET A 70 -10.51 -16.97 4.96
C MET A 70 -9.15 -16.34 4.66
N THR A 71 -8.93 -15.14 5.17
CA THR A 71 -7.67 -14.41 4.97
C THR A 71 -6.59 -14.97 5.90
N VAL A 72 -5.33 -15.10 5.44
CA VAL A 72 -4.21 -15.44 6.33
C VAL A 72 -3.87 -14.19 7.13
N GLY A 73 -4.24 -14.16 8.41
CA GLY A 73 -4.21 -12.96 9.24
C GLY A 73 -2.82 -12.41 9.60
N CYS A 74 -1.74 -13.00 9.10
CA CYS A 74 -0.38 -12.50 9.24
C CYS A 74 0.42 -12.92 8.00
N VAL A 75 0.76 -11.99 7.13
CA VAL A 75 1.73 -12.23 6.05
C VAL A 75 2.79 -11.14 6.20
N ALA A 76 4.05 -11.56 6.34
CA ALA A 76 5.15 -10.63 6.54
C ALA A 76 5.21 -9.65 5.35
N VAL A 77 5.63 -8.41 5.58
CA VAL A 77 5.82 -7.43 4.48
C VAL A 77 6.65 -8.03 3.35
N GLU A 78 7.63 -8.85 3.70
CA GLU A 78 8.54 -9.51 2.77
C GLU A 78 7.86 -10.60 1.92
N GLU A 79 6.76 -11.16 2.37
CA GLU A 79 6.00 -12.21 1.68
C GLU A 79 4.93 -11.61 0.73
N GLU A 80 4.40 -10.41 1.02
CA GLU A 80 3.44 -9.72 0.14
C GLU A 80 4.10 -8.74 -0.84
N TYR A 81 5.31 -8.26 -0.56
CA TYR A 81 6.00 -7.34 -1.47
C TYR A 81 6.22 -8.01 -2.84
N PRO A 82 5.75 -7.40 -3.94
CA PRO A 82 5.79 -8.05 -5.24
C PRO A 82 7.22 -8.25 -5.74
N ASP A 83 7.47 -9.39 -6.41
CA ASP A 83 8.69 -9.58 -7.17
C ASP A 83 8.63 -8.74 -8.45
N LEU A 84 9.38 -7.64 -8.44
CA LEU A 84 9.47 -6.68 -9.54
C LEU A 84 10.81 -6.75 -10.28
N THR A 85 11.60 -7.81 -10.08
CA THR A 85 12.98 -7.92 -10.61
C THR A 85 13.07 -7.85 -12.14
N LYS A 86 11.99 -8.20 -12.84
CA LYS A 86 11.90 -8.21 -14.31
C LYS A 86 11.00 -7.10 -14.85
N HIS A 87 10.60 -6.15 -14.00
CA HIS A 87 9.60 -5.16 -14.33
C HIS A 87 10.22 -3.80 -14.64
N ILE A 88 9.65 -3.11 -15.63
CA ILE A 88 10.09 -1.80 -16.10
C ILE A 88 8.84 -0.93 -16.27
N ASN A 89 8.52 -0.17 -15.21
CA ASN A 89 7.51 0.88 -15.19
C ASN A 89 7.87 1.93 -14.12
N HIS A 90 7.18 3.07 -14.08
CA HIS A 90 7.48 4.14 -13.12
C HIS A 90 7.27 3.71 -11.67
N MET A 91 6.22 2.93 -11.38
CA MET A 91 5.94 2.41 -10.03
C MET A 91 7.10 1.57 -9.50
N VAL A 92 7.68 0.69 -10.32
CA VAL A 92 8.83 -0.17 -9.94
C VAL A 92 10.06 0.64 -9.56
N LYS A 93 10.32 1.78 -10.22
CA LYS A 93 11.46 2.65 -9.90
C LYS A 93 11.33 3.31 -8.52
N VAL A 94 10.11 3.46 -8.03
CA VAL A 94 9.79 4.27 -6.84
C VAL A 94 9.44 3.39 -5.64
N LEU A 95 8.74 2.28 -5.85
CA LEU A 95 8.22 1.44 -4.78
C LEU A 95 9.36 0.77 -4.02
N THR A 96 9.50 1.10 -2.74
CA THR A 96 10.43 0.42 -1.82
C THR A 96 9.68 -0.47 -0.85
N LYS A 97 10.37 -1.44 -0.23
CA LYS A 97 9.78 -2.29 0.81
C LYS A 97 9.25 -1.47 1.99
N ASP A 98 10.00 -0.46 2.44
CA ASP A 98 9.58 0.42 3.54
C ASP A 98 8.32 1.23 3.17
N MET A 99 8.24 1.71 1.93
CA MET A 99 7.07 2.42 1.43
C MET A 99 5.85 1.50 1.34
N TYR A 100 6.04 0.27 0.84
CA TYR A 100 4.99 -0.74 0.80
C TYR A 100 4.49 -1.09 2.21
N ALA A 101 5.39 -1.33 3.17
CA ALA A 101 5.04 -1.58 4.57
C ALA A 101 4.21 -0.45 5.18
N LYS A 102 4.56 0.80 4.89
CA LYS A 102 3.85 2.00 5.38
C LYS A 102 2.47 2.15 4.77
N LEU A 103 2.29 1.76 3.50
CA LEU A 103 1.06 2.03 2.74
C LEU A 103 0.09 0.84 2.67
N ARG A 104 0.56 -0.41 2.86
CA ARG A 104 -0.28 -1.62 2.73
C ARG A 104 -1.49 -1.67 3.67
N GLY A 105 -1.37 -1.07 4.86
CA GLY A 105 -2.47 -0.97 5.83
C GLY A 105 -3.42 0.21 5.58
N LYS A 106 -3.18 1.03 4.56
CA LYS A 106 -4.04 2.16 4.21
C LYS A 106 -5.05 1.76 3.16
N GLN A 107 -6.23 2.33 3.28
CA GLN A 107 -7.29 2.26 2.28
C GLN A 107 -8.00 3.61 2.20
N THR A 108 -8.63 3.89 1.08
CA THR A 108 -9.54 5.03 0.94
C THR A 108 -10.88 4.74 1.61
N SER A 109 -11.76 5.75 1.66
CA SER A 109 -13.11 5.62 2.19
C SER A 109 -13.97 4.56 1.48
N SER A 110 -13.66 4.23 0.22
CA SER A 110 -14.33 3.15 -0.55
C SER A 110 -13.73 1.77 -0.31
N GLY A 111 -12.58 1.68 0.38
CA GLY A 111 -11.82 0.45 0.59
C GLY A 111 -10.74 0.19 -0.47
N PHE A 112 -10.44 1.14 -1.37
CA PHE A 112 -9.36 0.98 -2.36
C PHE A 112 -7.99 0.98 -1.69
N THR A 113 -7.16 -0.02 -1.99
CA THR A 113 -5.92 -0.32 -1.26
C THR A 113 -4.65 -0.02 -2.06
N GLN A 114 -3.50 -0.19 -1.39
CA GLN A 114 -2.18 -0.16 -2.02
C GLN A 114 -2.03 -1.21 -3.13
N ASP A 115 -2.58 -2.41 -2.92
CA ASP A 115 -2.43 -3.53 -3.86
C ASP A 115 -3.30 -3.32 -5.09
N ASP A 116 -4.55 -2.89 -4.91
CA ASP A 116 -5.46 -2.55 -6.03
C ASP A 116 -4.82 -1.54 -6.99
N ARG A 117 -4.12 -0.55 -6.42
CA ARG A 117 -3.40 0.47 -7.18
C ARG A 117 -2.28 -0.09 -8.02
N ILE A 118 -1.42 -0.93 -7.45
CA ILE A 118 -0.17 -1.37 -8.12
C ILE A 118 -0.37 -2.63 -8.95
N GLN A 119 -1.50 -3.32 -8.83
CA GLN A 119 -1.78 -4.59 -9.50
C GLN A 119 -1.47 -4.53 -11.00
N THR A 120 -1.86 -3.46 -11.68
CA THR A 120 -1.55 -3.29 -13.11
C THR A 120 -0.05 -3.27 -13.41
N GLY A 121 0.77 -2.68 -12.54
CA GLY A 121 2.22 -2.67 -12.69
C GLY A 121 2.91 -3.94 -12.25
N VAL A 122 2.25 -4.77 -11.43
CA VAL A 122 2.72 -6.11 -11.05
C VAL A 122 2.42 -7.12 -12.16
N ASP A 123 1.22 -7.08 -12.74
CA ASP A 123 0.79 -8.01 -13.78
C ASP A 123 1.43 -7.70 -15.15
N ASN A 124 1.79 -6.43 -15.38
CA ASN A 124 2.37 -5.98 -16.63
C ASN A 124 3.84 -5.59 -16.40
N PRO A 125 4.82 -6.47 -16.69
CA PRO A 125 6.24 -6.24 -16.44
C PRO A 125 6.86 -5.12 -17.29
N GLY A 126 6.11 -4.53 -18.20
CA GLY A 126 6.55 -3.39 -18.99
C GLY A 126 5.98 -3.47 -20.40
N HIS A 127 6.35 -2.51 -21.23
CA HIS A 127 5.97 -2.50 -22.64
C HIS A 127 7.22 -2.28 -23.51
N PRO A 128 7.38 -3.01 -24.63
CA PRO A 128 8.62 -2.96 -25.43
C PRO A 128 9.00 -1.56 -25.96
N PHE A 129 8.02 -0.66 -26.11
CA PHE A 129 8.22 0.64 -26.75
C PHE A 129 7.98 1.85 -25.84
N ILE A 130 7.32 1.67 -24.69
CA ILE A 130 6.93 2.80 -23.83
C ILE A 130 7.18 2.48 -22.36
N MET A 131 7.58 3.50 -21.60
CA MET A 131 7.60 3.42 -20.14
C MET A 131 6.17 3.60 -19.62
N THR A 132 5.61 2.56 -19.03
CA THR A 132 4.27 2.61 -18.43
C THR A 132 4.34 3.14 -17.00
N ILE A 133 3.21 3.61 -16.47
CA ILE A 133 3.14 4.14 -15.10
C ILE A 133 3.22 3.01 -14.07
N GLY A 134 2.46 1.92 -14.29
CA GLY A 134 2.45 0.77 -13.38
C GLY A 134 1.57 0.94 -12.13
N CYS A 135 0.73 1.98 -12.07
CA CYS A 135 -0.27 2.13 -11.03
C CYS A 135 -1.48 2.96 -11.47
N VAL A 136 -2.61 2.83 -10.78
CA VAL A 136 -3.85 3.59 -11.02
C VAL A 136 -4.44 4.18 -9.74
N ALA A 137 -5.28 5.20 -9.87
CA ALA A 137 -6.10 5.71 -8.76
C ALA A 137 -7.53 5.16 -8.89
N GLY A 138 -8.10 4.68 -7.79
CA GLY A 138 -9.50 4.23 -7.74
C GLY A 138 -10.47 5.41 -7.63
N GLU A 139 -10.07 6.44 -6.87
CA GLU A 139 -10.82 7.70 -6.73
C GLU A 139 -9.90 8.88 -6.41
N GLU A 140 -10.48 10.07 -6.25
CA GLU A 140 -9.75 11.31 -5.91
C GLU A 140 -8.91 11.17 -4.63
N GLU A 141 -9.49 10.58 -3.57
CA GLU A 141 -8.83 10.39 -2.28
C GLU A 141 -7.54 9.56 -2.39
N SER A 142 -7.43 8.68 -3.39
CA SER A 142 -6.24 7.87 -3.63
C SER A 142 -4.97 8.73 -3.75
N TYR A 143 -5.07 9.93 -4.34
CA TYR A 143 -3.92 10.83 -4.50
C TYR A 143 -3.40 11.39 -3.17
N GLU A 144 -4.25 11.53 -2.15
CA GLU A 144 -3.81 12.01 -0.83
C GLU A 144 -3.40 10.85 0.08
N VAL A 145 -4.19 9.78 0.17
CA VAL A 145 -3.91 8.62 1.03
C VAL A 145 -2.57 7.97 0.68
N PHE A 146 -2.25 7.95 -0.61
CA PHE A 146 -1.09 7.29 -1.18
C PHE A 146 -0.07 8.22 -1.85
N LYS A 147 -0.10 9.51 -1.51
CA LYS A 147 0.84 10.54 -2.01
C LYS A 147 2.31 10.15 -1.95
N ASP A 148 2.72 9.43 -0.90
CA ASP A 148 4.11 8.99 -0.72
C ASP A 148 4.64 8.13 -1.89
N LEU A 149 3.75 7.40 -2.58
CA LEU A 149 4.09 6.70 -3.82
C LEU A 149 3.76 7.52 -5.06
N LEU A 150 2.61 8.22 -5.08
CA LEU A 150 2.11 8.88 -6.28
C LEU A 150 2.91 10.15 -6.64
N ASP A 151 3.31 10.96 -5.66
CA ASP A 151 4.10 12.18 -5.86
C ASP A 151 5.43 11.90 -6.60
N PRO A 152 6.28 10.97 -6.14
CA PRO A 152 7.51 10.63 -6.86
C PRO A 152 7.26 10.03 -8.26
N ILE A 153 6.19 9.25 -8.46
CA ILE A 153 5.82 8.73 -9.78
C ILE A 153 5.40 9.88 -10.72
N ILE A 154 4.58 10.81 -10.24
CA ILE A 154 4.12 11.98 -11.00
C ILE A 154 5.33 12.82 -11.40
N SER A 155 6.26 13.05 -10.47
CA SER A 155 7.50 13.78 -10.74
C SER A 155 8.36 13.07 -11.79
N ASP A 156 8.60 11.75 -11.69
CA ASP A 156 9.39 11.01 -12.70
C ASP A 156 8.71 11.03 -14.07
N ARG A 157 7.37 10.88 -14.12
CA ARG A 157 6.63 10.86 -15.38
C ARG A 157 6.50 12.24 -16.04
N HIS A 158 6.40 13.31 -15.24
CA HIS A 158 6.18 14.68 -15.69
C HIS A 158 7.43 15.55 -15.53
N SER A 159 8.61 14.94 -15.73
CA SER A 159 9.88 15.65 -15.87
C SER A 159 10.23 16.57 -14.68
N GLY A 160 9.98 16.10 -13.46
CA GLY A 160 10.31 16.81 -12.22
C GLY A 160 9.18 17.67 -11.65
N TYR A 161 7.94 17.51 -12.14
CA TYR A 161 6.78 18.23 -11.61
C TYR A 161 6.57 17.92 -10.11
N LYS A 162 6.70 18.95 -9.27
CA LYS A 162 6.71 18.81 -7.81
C LYS A 162 5.30 18.86 -7.25
N PRO A 163 5.05 18.27 -6.06
CA PRO A 163 3.77 18.43 -5.36
C PRO A 163 3.42 19.89 -5.02
N THR A 164 4.42 20.76 -4.96
CA THR A 164 4.25 22.20 -4.71
C THR A 164 3.92 23.01 -5.98
N ASP A 165 4.09 22.41 -7.16
CA ASP A 165 3.84 23.08 -8.42
C ASP A 165 2.33 23.17 -8.67
N LYS A 166 1.90 24.27 -9.28
CA LYS A 166 0.48 24.51 -9.58
C LYS A 166 0.19 24.29 -11.05
N HIS A 167 -0.77 23.43 -11.32
CA HIS A 167 -1.23 23.16 -12.68
C HIS A 167 -1.89 24.43 -13.23
N LYS A 168 -1.55 24.78 -14.47
CA LYS A 168 -2.17 25.90 -15.19
C LYS A 168 -3.05 25.33 -16.29
N THR A 169 -4.32 25.73 -16.25
CA THR A 169 -5.31 25.34 -17.26
C THR A 169 -5.62 26.56 -18.11
N ASP A 170 -5.54 26.40 -19.43
CA ASP A 170 -5.99 27.36 -20.42
C ASP A 170 -6.78 26.61 -21.50
N LEU A 171 -8.09 26.83 -21.52
CA LEU A 171 -9.01 26.22 -22.49
C LEU A 171 -9.46 27.23 -23.55
N ASN A 172 -8.82 28.41 -23.65
CA ASN A 172 -9.09 29.34 -24.73
C ASN A 172 -8.38 28.87 -26.02
N PHE A 173 -9.13 28.29 -26.95
CA PHE A 173 -8.58 27.80 -28.21
C PHE A 173 -7.96 28.91 -29.08
N GLU A 174 -8.36 30.17 -28.89
CA GLU A 174 -7.78 31.33 -29.61
C GLU A 174 -6.31 31.59 -29.25
N ASN A 175 -5.83 31.05 -28.12
CA ASN A 175 -4.43 31.14 -27.72
C ASN A 175 -3.52 30.17 -28.53
N LEU A 176 -4.10 29.22 -29.27
CA LEU A 176 -3.36 28.35 -30.19
C LEU A 176 -2.86 29.15 -31.39
N LYS A 177 -1.58 28.98 -31.75
CA LYS A 177 -0.96 29.65 -32.90
C LYS A 177 -0.58 28.62 -33.95
N GLY A 178 -1.14 28.75 -35.16
CA GLY A 178 -0.99 27.79 -36.26
C GLY A 178 -1.77 26.50 -36.03
N GLY A 179 -1.37 25.43 -36.72
CA GLY A 179 -1.99 24.10 -36.60
C GLY A 179 -3.15 23.85 -37.55
N ASP A 180 -3.57 24.88 -38.29
CA ASP A 180 -4.58 24.82 -39.36
C ASP A 180 -3.99 24.42 -40.74
N ASP A 181 -2.67 24.32 -40.85
CA ASP A 181 -1.93 24.12 -42.10
C ASP A 181 -0.88 22.99 -42.03
N LEU A 182 -1.07 22.02 -41.14
CA LEU A 182 -0.21 20.83 -41.08
C LEU A 182 -0.20 20.10 -42.44
N ASP A 183 0.98 19.74 -42.94
CA ASP A 183 1.13 19.15 -44.28
C ASP A 183 0.37 17.82 -44.41
N PRO A 184 -0.70 17.77 -45.23
CA PRO A 184 -1.56 16.59 -45.35
C PRO A 184 -0.88 15.41 -46.05
N ASN A 185 0.29 15.61 -46.67
CA ASN A 185 1.08 14.50 -47.22
C ASN A 185 1.75 13.67 -46.11
N TYR A 186 1.90 14.22 -44.91
CA TYR A 186 2.56 13.56 -43.77
C TYR A 186 1.60 13.36 -42.58
N VAL A 187 0.66 14.27 -42.35
CA VAL A 187 -0.29 14.20 -41.23
C VAL A 187 -1.63 13.65 -41.73
N LEU A 188 -1.98 12.45 -41.29
CA LEU A 188 -3.18 11.73 -41.75
C LEU A 188 -4.45 12.11 -40.98
N TYR A 189 -4.31 12.52 -39.72
CA TYR A 189 -5.38 12.82 -38.78
C TYR A 189 -4.92 13.82 -37.72
#